data_AF-A0A938PK42-F1
#
_entry.id   AF-A0A938PK42-F1
#
_cell.length_a   1.000
_cell.length_b   1.000
_cell.length_c   1.000
_cell.angle_alpha   90.00
_cell.angle_beta   90.00
_cell.angle_gamma   90.00
#
_symmetry.space_group_name_H-M   'P 1'
#
loop_
_entity.id
_entity.type
_entity.pdbx_description
1 polymer ?
#
loop_
_entity_poly.entity_id
_entity_poly.type
_entity_poly.pdbx_seq_one_letter_code
_entity_poly.pdbx_strand_id
1 'polypeptide(L)'
;MYQIYGLISLTLILEYFKNDFQIELIGKTMIDYPKHLYMIVYPINALVASQLEPEDFGMHFAVGSTKHYSGKVIFVEVDINFRNAYFDIEHFLNQTVPDTVTKRPKRTKFIKSYDVIANVPLNVLKKLYLVKANGVVLPLEKKEYTAINEPGLIRIYQEIAPLETLVGSTKDQREFGRFITTETKSKGAPKILFTQIDFNIDKFFEENRGKGIITCQIPNVNPYRVKECIEELKRHPEKLTKTISLGSVMKEISFSLLKHGFWFVEKDEMVFYPMPTIEELETKYFYWWKYSAS
;
A
#
# COMPACT_ATOMS: atom_id res chain seq x y z
N MET A 1 -14.64 5.16 78.40
CA MET A 1 -13.87 4.03 78.95
C MET A 1 -14.19 2.80 78.08
N TYR A 2 -13.16 2.24 77.42
CA TYR A 2 -13.09 0.99 76.61
C TYR A 2 -13.77 0.89 75.23
N GLN A 3 -13.05 1.37 74.22
CA GLN A 3 -12.47 0.64 73.09
C GLN A 3 -12.67 -0.89 73.04
N ILE A 4 -13.24 -1.44 71.95
CA ILE A 4 -12.80 -2.73 71.35
C ILE A 4 -12.93 -2.64 69.81
N TYR A 5 -11.78 -2.61 69.17
CA TYR A 5 -11.58 -2.84 67.74
C TYR A 5 -11.59 -4.36 67.44
N GLY A 6 -12.10 -4.72 66.26
CA GLY A 6 -11.45 -5.70 65.38
C GLY A 6 -11.67 -7.19 65.65
N LEU A 7 -12.52 -7.80 64.81
CA LEU A 7 -12.31 -9.18 64.33
C LEU A 7 -12.83 -9.26 62.89
N ILE A 8 -12.10 -8.64 61.97
CA ILE A 8 -12.21 -9.00 60.56
C ILE A 8 -11.60 -10.41 60.48
N SER A 9 -12.41 -11.39 60.08
CA SER A 9 -11.98 -12.78 59.95
C SER A 9 -10.72 -12.86 59.09
N LEU A 10 -9.67 -13.51 59.60
CA LEU A 10 -8.40 -13.73 58.90
C LEU A 10 -8.62 -14.36 57.51
N THR A 11 -9.71 -15.12 57.35
CA THR A 11 -10.13 -15.74 56.09
C THR A 11 -10.58 -14.74 55.04
N LEU A 12 -11.33 -13.71 55.43
CA LEU A 12 -11.78 -12.62 54.55
C LEU A 12 -10.60 -11.76 54.09
N ILE A 13 -9.65 -11.51 55.00
CA ILE A 13 -8.41 -10.79 54.68
C ILE A 13 -7.56 -11.62 53.70
N LEU A 14 -7.40 -12.91 53.94
CA LEU A 14 -6.64 -13.81 53.05
C LEU A 14 -7.28 -13.99 51.67
N GLU A 15 -8.61 -14.01 51.56
CA GLU A 15 -9.31 -14.05 50.26
C GLU A 15 -9.20 -12.73 49.51
N TYR A 16 -9.30 -11.59 50.20
CA TYR A 16 -9.11 -10.26 49.61
C TYR A 16 -7.68 -10.09 49.10
N PHE A 17 -6.67 -10.47 49.90
CA PHE A 17 -5.27 -10.47 49.44
C PHE A 17 -5.01 -11.52 48.36
N LYS A 18 -5.66 -12.68 48.34
CA LYS A 18 -5.54 -13.65 47.23
C LYS A 18 -6.11 -13.09 45.92
N ASN A 19 -7.26 -12.43 45.99
CA ASN A 19 -7.89 -11.82 44.82
C ASN A 19 -7.11 -10.60 44.35
N ASP A 20 -6.69 -9.70 45.25
CA ASP A 20 -5.85 -8.56 44.90
C ASP A 20 -4.51 -9.02 44.34
N PHE A 21 -3.85 -10.02 44.95
CA PHE A 21 -2.58 -10.54 44.44
C PHE A 21 -2.76 -11.33 43.13
N GLN A 22 -3.88 -12.01 42.91
CA GLN A 22 -4.26 -12.60 41.61
C GLN A 22 -4.52 -11.50 40.57
N ILE A 23 -5.20 -10.42 40.92
CA ILE A 23 -5.46 -9.26 40.04
C ILE A 23 -4.13 -8.53 39.73
N GLU A 24 -3.23 -8.40 40.70
CA GLU A 24 -1.88 -7.85 40.53
C GLU A 24 -0.95 -8.78 39.72
N LEU A 25 -1.08 -10.10 39.85
CA LEU A 25 -0.36 -11.10 39.05
C LEU A 25 -0.94 -11.26 37.63
N ILE A 26 -2.24 -11.08 37.44
CA ILE A 26 -2.85 -10.94 36.10
C ILE A 26 -2.44 -9.59 35.48
N GLY A 27 -2.20 -8.58 36.32
CA GLY A 27 -1.57 -7.30 35.95
C GLY A 27 -0.06 -7.36 35.73
N LYS A 28 0.61 -8.48 36.02
CA LYS A 28 2.05 -8.65 35.72
C LYS A 28 2.27 -8.90 34.23
N THR A 29 2.58 -7.79 33.56
CA THR A 29 3.23 -7.69 32.24
C THR A 29 2.45 -8.35 31.09
N MET A 30 1.31 -7.77 30.73
CA MET A 30 0.95 -7.81 29.31
C MET A 30 2.03 -7.06 28.55
N ILE A 31 2.77 -7.77 27.71
CA ILE A 31 3.68 -7.12 26.75
C ILE A 31 2.78 -6.28 25.84
N ASP A 32 2.81 -4.96 26.02
CA ASP A 32 2.08 -4.04 25.17
C ASP A 32 2.97 -3.70 23.98
N TYR A 33 2.52 -4.11 22.80
CA TYR A 33 3.19 -3.76 21.54
C TYR A 33 2.48 -2.54 20.95
N PRO A 34 3.23 -1.56 20.41
CA PRO A 34 2.65 -0.46 19.65
C PRO A 34 1.67 -0.97 18.59
N LYS A 35 0.55 -0.26 18.43
CA LYS A 35 -0.46 -0.58 17.42
C LYS A 35 -0.28 0.33 16.22
N HIS A 36 -0.42 -0.24 15.05
CA HIS A 36 -0.33 0.44 13.77
C HIS A 36 -1.60 0.22 12.96
N LEU A 37 -1.92 1.19 12.11
CA LEU A 37 -2.90 1.06 11.05
C LEU A 37 -2.17 0.97 9.71
N TYR A 38 -2.42 -0.10 8.97
CA TYR A 38 -1.87 -0.28 7.63
C TYR A 38 -3.00 -0.38 6.63
N MET A 39 -2.95 0.47 5.60
CA MET A 39 -3.78 0.37 4.41
C MET A 39 -3.03 -0.40 3.34
N ILE A 40 -3.42 -1.64 3.10
CA ILE A 40 -2.94 -2.44 1.98
C ILE A 40 -3.64 -1.92 0.74
N VAL A 41 -2.86 -1.62 -0.31
CA VAL A 41 -3.32 -1.08 -1.58
C VAL A 41 -3.00 -1.99 -2.76
N TYR A 42 -2.19 -3.03 -2.53
CA TYR A 42 -1.96 -4.12 -3.48
C TYR A 42 -1.55 -5.40 -2.72
N PRO A 43 -2.11 -6.59 -3.05
CA PRO A 43 -3.06 -6.86 -4.15
C PRO A 43 -4.53 -6.64 -3.77
N ILE A 44 -4.80 -6.21 -2.54
CA ILE A 44 -6.15 -5.93 -2.04
C ILE A 44 -6.24 -4.50 -1.54
N ASN A 45 -7.46 -4.02 -1.36
CA ASN A 45 -7.75 -2.72 -0.76
C ASN A 45 -8.33 -2.92 0.66
N ALA A 46 -7.47 -2.90 1.69
CA ALA A 46 -7.86 -3.24 3.05
C ALA A 46 -7.21 -2.36 4.12
N LEU A 47 -7.96 -2.03 5.18
CA LEU A 47 -7.45 -1.40 6.39
C LEU A 47 -7.28 -2.47 7.47
N VAL A 48 -6.08 -2.54 8.03
CA VAL A 48 -5.68 -3.57 8.99
C VAL A 48 -5.05 -2.92 10.21
N ALA A 49 -5.43 -3.37 11.40
CA ALA A 49 -4.71 -3.10 12.64
C ALA A 49 -3.66 -4.20 12.89
N SER A 50 -2.49 -3.81 13.40
CA SER A 50 -1.36 -4.71 13.64
C SER A 50 -0.54 -4.26 14.84
N GLN A 51 0.12 -5.20 15.50
CA GLN A 51 1.18 -4.95 16.50
C GLN A 51 2.59 -5.20 15.95
N LEU A 52 2.70 -5.46 14.64
CA LEU A 52 3.99 -5.58 13.95
C LEU A 52 4.44 -4.23 13.41
N GLU A 53 5.73 -3.98 13.54
CA GLU A 53 6.44 -2.93 12.80
C GLU A 53 6.34 -3.18 11.28
N PRO A 54 6.52 -2.16 10.44
CA PRO A 54 6.27 -2.25 8.99
C PRO A 54 7.06 -3.36 8.29
N GLU A 55 8.32 -3.58 8.69
CA GLU A 55 9.19 -4.61 8.14
C GLU A 55 8.61 -6.02 8.38
N ASP A 56 8.20 -6.30 9.62
CA ASP A 56 7.61 -7.58 10.01
C ASP A 56 6.20 -7.76 9.45
N PHE A 57 5.43 -6.67 9.35
CA PHE A 57 4.10 -6.68 8.73
C PHE A 57 4.19 -7.03 7.24
N GLY A 58 5.08 -6.36 6.50
CA GLY A 58 5.31 -6.61 5.09
C GLY A 58 5.78 -8.04 4.85
N MET A 59 6.77 -8.51 5.61
CA MET A 59 7.25 -9.90 5.53
C MET A 59 6.14 -10.91 5.82
N HIS A 60 5.32 -10.67 6.86
CA HIS A 60 4.20 -11.54 7.20
C HIS A 60 3.17 -11.66 6.07
N PHE A 61 2.84 -10.55 5.40
CA PHE A 61 1.89 -10.55 4.30
C PHE A 61 2.45 -11.14 3.01
N ALA A 62 3.72 -10.88 2.67
CA ALA A 62 4.30 -11.38 1.44
C ALA A 62 4.63 -12.89 1.51
N VAL A 63 5.11 -13.38 2.65
CA VAL A 63 5.66 -14.74 2.82
C VAL A 63 4.73 -15.66 3.64
N GLY A 64 3.66 -15.12 4.23
CA GLY A 64 2.80 -15.84 5.19
C GLY A 64 2.18 -17.14 4.68
N SER A 65 1.55 -17.89 5.60
CA SER A 65 0.88 -19.18 5.33
C SER A 65 0.05 -19.11 4.05
N THR A 66 -0.07 -20.21 3.31
CA THR A 66 -0.74 -20.37 1.99
C THR A 66 -2.04 -19.59 1.74
N LYS A 67 -2.76 -19.15 2.79
CA LYS A 67 -3.92 -18.24 2.73
C LYS A 67 -3.60 -16.77 2.41
N HIS A 68 -2.37 -16.29 2.60
CA HIS A 68 -2.00 -14.86 2.49
C HIS A 68 -0.86 -14.57 1.50
N TYR A 69 -0.32 -15.58 0.82
CA TYR A 69 0.76 -15.39 -0.15
C TYR A 69 0.27 -14.59 -1.38
N SER A 70 0.73 -13.34 -1.52
CA SER A 70 0.50 -12.51 -2.72
C SER A 70 1.73 -12.28 -3.59
N GLY A 71 2.91 -12.69 -3.11
CA GLY A 71 4.19 -12.29 -3.70
C GLY A 71 4.50 -10.82 -3.39
N LYS A 72 4.00 -9.88 -4.20
CA LYS A 72 4.22 -8.45 -3.97
C LYS A 72 3.11 -7.85 -3.11
N VAL A 73 3.48 -6.94 -2.22
CA VAL A 73 2.55 -6.18 -1.39
C VAL A 73 2.94 -4.71 -1.46
N ILE A 74 1.95 -3.83 -1.58
CA ILE A 74 2.13 -2.41 -1.36
C ILE A 74 1.15 -2.00 -0.27
N PHE A 75 1.66 -1.35 0.77
CA PHE A 75 0.84 -0.83 1.85
C PHE A 75 1.34 0.53 2.31
N VAL A 76 0.47 1.29 2.96
CA VAL A 76 0.77 2.60 3.54
C VAL A 76 0.47 2.54 5.03
N GLU A 77 1.37 3.04 5.86
CA GLU A 77 1.03 3.30 7.26
C GLU A 77 0.08 4.50 7.32
N VAL A 78 -0.96 4.39 8.14
CA VAL A 78 -1.95 5.45 8.36
C VAL A 78 -1.75 5.98 9.78
N ASP A 79 -2.03 7.27 9.99
CA ASP A 79 -2.05 7.84 11.34
C ASP A 79 -2.91 6.99 12.28
N ILE A 80 -2.32 6.53 13.39
CA ILE A 80 -2.97 5.70 14.39
C ILE A 80 -4.16 6.42 15.04
N ASN A 81 -4.21 7.75 14.97
CA ASN A 81 -5.31 8.59 15.46
C ASN A 81 -6.42 8.80 14.43
N PHE A 82 -6.27 8.34 13.19
CA PHE A 82 -7.29 8.48 12.15
C PHE A 82 -8.58 7.75 12.55
N ARG A 83 -9.71 8.45 12.49
CA ARG A 83 -11.05 7.89 12.70
C ARG A 83 -11.99 8.35 11.60
N ASN A 84 -12.86 7.47 11.15
CA ASN A 84 -13.90 7.73 10.16
C ASN A 84 -15.07 6.78 10.44
N ALA A 85 -16.32 7.26 10.38
CA ALA A 85 -17.52 6.47 10.65
C ALA A 85 -17.66 5.22 9.75
N TYR A 86 -17.04 5.22 8.56
CA TYR A 86 -17.00 4.07 7.67
C TYR A 86 -16.15 2.89 8.21
N PHE A 87 -15.22 3.18 9.13
CA PHE A 87 -14.30 2.21 9.73
C PHE A 87 -14.51 2.13 11.25
N ASP A 88 -14.87 0.94 11.76
CA ASP A 88 -14.98 0.69 13.21
C ASP A 88 -13.60 0.50 13.87
N ILE A 89 -12.73 1.51 13.74
CA ILE A 89 -11.30 1.42 14.06
C ILE A 89 -11.08 1.12 15.54
N GLU A 90 -11.78 1.81 16.44
CA GLU A 90 -11.61 1.63 17.89
C GLU A 90 -11.93 0.20 18.33
N HIS A 91 -13.06 -0.35 17.86
CA HIS A 91 -13.46 -1.71 18.18
C HIS A 91 -12.39 -2.74 17.78
N PHE A 92 -11.80 -2.59 16.59
CA PHE A 92 -10.79 -3.51 16.10
C PHE A 92 -9.39 -3.27 16.68
N LEU A 93 -9.03 -2.03 17.04
CA LEU A 93 -7.81 -1.73 17.80
C LEU A 93 -7.86 -2.36 19.20
N ASN A 94 -9.03 -2.36 19.84
CA ASN A 94 -9.23 -3.02 21.14
C ASN A 94 -9.09 -4.55 21.06
N GLN A 95 -9.38 -5.16 19.91
CA GLN A 95 -9.14 -6.59 19.65
C GLN A 95 -7.74 -6.90 19.15
N THR A 96 -6.93 -5.88 18.87
CA THR A 96 -5.55 -6.03 18.39
C THR A 96 -4.63 -6.13 19.58
N VAL A 97 -4.67 -7.30 20.22
CA VAL A 97 -3.92 -7.62 21.46
C VAL A 97 -3.07 -8.87 21.26
N PRO A 98 -1.96 -9.02 22.02
CA PRO A 98 -1.09 -10.17 21.89
C PRO A 98 -1.85 -11.47 22.10
N ASP A 99 -1.35 -12.54 21.48
CA ASP A 99 -1.91 -13.87 21.69
C ASP A 99 -1.82 -14.27 23.17
N THR A 100 -2.91 -14.78 23.73
CA THR A 100 -3.03 -14.98 25.18
C THR A 100 -2.08 -16.06 25.70
N VAL A 101 -1.73 -17.04 24.86
CA VAL A 101 -0.87 -18.18 25.19
C VAL A 101 0.58 -17.91 24.83
N THR A 102 0.85 -17.58 23.56
CA THR A 102 2.21 -17.41 23.03
C THR A 102 2.80 -16.03 23.33
N LYS A 103 1.99 -15.07 23.79
CA LYS A 103 2.35 -13.66 24.03
C LYS A 103 2.90 -12.92 22.81
N ARG A 104 2.82 -13.54 21.62
CA ARG A 104 3.30 -12.94 20.37
C ARG A 104 2.39 -11.78 19.94
N PRO A 105 2.93 -10.75 19.28
CA PRO A 105 2.15 -9.61 18.80
C PRO A 105 1.05 -10.09 17.83
N LYS A 106 -0.10 -9.42 17.88
CA LYS A 106 -1.16 -9.61 16.89
C LYS A 106 -0.65 -9.18 15.52
N ARG A 107 -0.48 -10.16 14.63
CA ARG A 107 0.05 -9.89 13.29
C ARG A 107 -0.89 -9.05 12.43
N THR A 108 -2.18 -9.39 12.45
CA THR A 108 -3.20 -8.72 11.64
C THR A 108 -4.58 -8.82 12.29
N LYS A 109 -5.35 -7.74 12.17
CA LYS A 109 -6.79 -7.69 12.42
C LYS A 109 -7.43 -6.79 11.37
N PHE A 110 -8.19 -7.37 10.46
CA PHE A 110 -8.88 -6.60 9.41
C PHE A 110 -9.97 -5.72 10.03
N ILE A 111 -9.94 -4.43 9.68
CA ILE A 111 -10.97 -3.44 10.01
C ILE A 111 -11.99 -3.36 8.87
N LYS A 112 -11.50 -3.30 7.63
CA LYS A 112 -12.32 -3.23 6.41
C LYS A 112 -11.53 -3.75 5.21
N SER A 113 -12.24 -4.31 4.24
CA SER A 113 -11.65 -4.87 3.01
C SER A 113 -12.31 -4.37 1.72
N TYR A 114 -13.16 -3.33 1.82
CA TYR A 114 -13.88 -2.76 0.69
C TYR A 114 -13.87 -1.24 0.77
N ASP A 115 -13.61 -0.61 -0.36
CA ASP A 115 -13.64 0.85 -0.56
C ASP A 115 -12.83 1.65 0.47
N VAL A 116 -11.68 1.09 0.89
CA VAL A 116 -10.84 1.69 1.93
C VAL A 116 -10.17 2.95 1.41
N ILE A 117 -9.53 2.88 0.24
CA ILE A 117 -8.81 4.04 -0.31
C ILE A 117 -9.72 5.25 -0.48
N ALA A 118 -10.97 5.07 -0.94
CA ALA A 118 -11.92 6.17 -1.11
C ALA A 118 -12.26 6.89 0.20
N ASN A 119 -12.23 6.17 1.32
CA ASN A 119 -12.62 6.64 2.65
C ASN A 119 -11.44 7.04 3.55
N VAL A 120 -10.19 6.87 3.10
CA VAL A 120 -8.97 7.32 3.81
C VAL A 120 -8.49 8.65 3.20
N PRO A 121 -8.52 9.77 3.95
CA PRO A 121 -8.00 11.05 3.49
C PRO A 121 -6.49 11.01 3.18
N LEU A 122 -6.02 11.83 2.23
CA LEU A 122 -4.60 11.80 1.84
C LEU A 122 -3.65 12.35 2.91
N ASN A 123 -4.13 13.26 3.77
CA ASN A 123 -3.34 13.88 4.83
C ASN A 123 -2.94 12.90 5.93
N VAL A 124 -3.73 11.86 6.20
CA VAL A 124 -3.42 10.84 7.25
C VAL A 124 -2.48 9.74 6.78
N LEU A 125 -2.14 9.69 5.49
CA LEU A 125 -1.15 8.75 4.98
C LEU A 125 0.22 9.07 5.59
N LYS A 126 1.02 8.07 5.96
CA LYS A 126 2.41 8.21 6.41
C LYS A 126 3.35 7.68 5.33
N LYS A 127 4.24 6.74 5.65
CA LYS A 127 5.15 6.12 4.69
C LYS A 127 4.43 5.07 3.86
N LEU A 128 4.85 4.92 2.61
CA LEU A 128 4.45 3.81 1.74
C LEU A 128 5.55 2.75 1.76
N TYR A 129 5.17 1.48 1.69
CA TYR A 129 6.10 0.36 1.78
C TYR A 129 5.94 -0.56 0.58
N LEU A 130 7.05 -0.84 -0.10
CA LEU A 130 7.12 -1.79 -1.19
C LEU A 130 7.70 -3.12 -0.69
N VAL A 131 6.90 -4.17 -0.78
CA VAL A 131 7.31 -5.51 -0.34
C VAL A 131 7.44 -6.43 -1.54
N LYS A 132 8.57 -7.12 -1.62
CA LYS A 132 8.83 -8.14 -2.63
C LYS A 132 8.34 -9.52 -2.18
N ALA A 133 8.31 -10.47 -3.11
CA ALA A 133 7.89 -11.87 -2.87
C ALA A 133 8.70 -12.59 -1.77
N ASN A 134 9.94 -12.17 -1.54
CA ASN A 134 10.79 -12.70 -0.48
C ASN A 134 10.62 -11.97 0.87
N GLY A 135 9.66 -11.06 1.00
CA GLY A 135 9.34 -10.35 2.23
C GLY A 135 10.19 -9.12 2.52
N VAL A 136 11.16 -8.77 1.66
CA VAL A 136 12.01 -7.60 1.87
C VAL A 136 11.22 -6.33 1.60
N VAL A 137 11.24 -5.41 2.59
CA VAL A 137 10.46 -4.18 2.60
C VAL A 137 11.35 -2.98 2.27
N LEU A 138 10.86 -2.07 1.43
CA LEU A 138 11.46 -0.77 1.13
C LEU A 138 10.48 0.34 1.55
N PRO A 139 10.84 1.19 2.53
CA PRO A 139 10.04 2.36 2.89
C PRO A 139 10.27 3.52 1.92
N LEU A 140 9.19 4.19 1.53
CA LEU A 140 9.17 5.42 0.75
C LEU A 140 8.55 6.55 1.59
N GLU A 141 9.27 7.65 1.68
CA GLU A 141 8.80 8.88 2.35
C GLU A 141 7.97 9.72 1.38
N LYS A 142 7.06 10.54 1.91
CA LYS A 142 6.37 11.54 1.10
C LYS A 142 7.36 12.60 0.62
N LYS A 143 7.19 13.06 -0.61
CA LYS A 143 7.91 14.23 -1.13
C LYS A 143 6.96 15.08 -1.97
N GLU A 144 7.23 16.38 -2.01
CA GLU A 144 6.57 17.25 -2.97
C GLU A 144 6.92 16.80 -4.40
N TYR A 145 5.90 16.69 -5.25
CA TYR A 145 6.09 16.40 -6.66
C TYR A 145 6.38 17.69 -7.42
N THR A 146 7.64 17.90 -7.81
CA THR A 146 8.11 19.15 -8.43
C THR A 146 8.48 19.03 -9.91
N ALA A 147 8.35 17.84 -10.50
CA ALA A 147 8.74 17.62 -11.89
C ALA A 147 7.88 18.46 -12.85
N ILE A 148 8.55 19.02 -13.86
CA ILE A 148 7.94 19.68 -15.02
C ILE A 148 7.94 18.66 -16.15
N ASN A 149 6.76 18.33 -16.64
CA ASN A 149 6.55 17.28 -17.61
C ASN A 149 6.34 17.85 -19.01
N GLU A 150 6.90 17.20 -20.02
CA GLU A 150 6.63 17.54 -21.41
C GLU A 150 5.13 17.36 -21.73
N PRO A 151 4.42 18.41 -22.16
CA PRO A 151 3.01 18.32 -22.51
C PRO A 151 2.77 17.36 -23.69
N GLY A 152 1.70 16.58 -23.62
CA GLY A 152 1.28 15.70 -24.73
C GLY A 152 2.12 14.42 -24.91
N LEU A 153 3.24 14.28 -24.19
CA LEU A 153 4.03 13.04 -24.20
C LEU A 153 3.16 11.86 -23.72
N ILE A 154 3.13 10.79 -24.52
CA ILE A 154 2.40 9.57 -24.13
C ILE A 154 3.19 8.85 -23.04
N ARG A 155 2.53 8.59 -21.91
CA ARG A 155 3.02 7.86 -20.75
C ARG A 155 2.19 6.61 -20.54
N ILE A 156 2.78 5.59 -19.93
CA ILE A 156 2.07 4.36 -19.53
C ILE A 156 1.92 4.35 -18.02
N TYR A 157 0.69 4.37 -17.55
CA TYR A 157 0.32 4.33 -16.14
C TYR A 157 -0.25 2.98 -15.77
N GLN A 158 0.14 2.46 -14.62
CA GLN A 158 -0.55 1.38 -13.94
C GLN A 158 -1.38 1.99 -12.82
N GLU A 159 -2.70 1.96 -12.98
CA GLU A 159 -3.65 2.24 -11.90
C GLU A 159 -3.63 1.07 -10.93
N ILE A 160 -3.32 1.29 -9.66
CA ILE A 160 -3.11 0.22 -8.68
C ILE A 160 -4.38 -0.02 -7.87
N ALA A 161 -5.02 1.03 -7.37
CA ALA A 161 -6.26 0.92 -6.62
C ALA A 161 -7.11 2.19 -6.76
N PRO A 162 -8.43 2.09 -6.96
CA PRO A 162 -9.23 0.86 -7.00
C PRO A 162 -9.40 0.27 -8.42
N LEU A 163 -8.90 0.91 -9.47
CA LEU A 163 -9.30 0.59 -10.86
C LEU A 163 -8.52 -0.57 -11.51
N GLU A 164 -7.26 -0.79 -11.14
CA GLU A 164 -6.44 -1.91 -11.63
C GLU A 164 -6.34 -2.01 -13.16
N THR A 165 -6.01 -0.93 -13.88
CA THR A 165 -5.81 -0.98 -15.34
C THR A 165 -4.48 -0.39 -15.78
N LEU A 166 -3.96 -0.92 -16.90
CA LEU A 166 -2.80 -0.35 -17.59
C LEU A 166 -3.29 0.60 -18.68
N VAL A 167 -2.86 1.86 -18.64
CA VAL A 167 -3.40 2.95 -19.45
C VAL A 167 -2.27 3.71 -20.13
N GLY A 168 -2.39 3.93 -21.43
CA GLY A 168 -1.63 4.96 -22.14
C GLY A 168 -2.34 6.31 -22.03
N SER A 169 -1.63 7.38 -21.70
CA SER A 169 -2.22 8.73 -21.61
C SER A 169 -1.25 9.82 -22.05
N THR A 170 -1.77 10.87 -22.68
CA THR A 170 -1.03 12.11 -23.00
C THR A 170 -0.99 13.10 -21.84
N LYS A 171 -1.77 12.84 -20.78
CA LYS A 171 -1.78 13.63 -19.55
C LYS A 171 -0.53 13.32 -18.72
N ASP A 172 -0.02 14.34 -18.04
CA ASP A 172 0.98 14.11 -16.99
C ASP A 172 0.33 13.53 -15.72
N GLN A 173 1.10 13.31 -14.66
CA GLN A 173 0.65 12.64 -13.44
C GLN A 173 -0.38 13.49 -12.66
N ARG A 174 -0.23 14.82 -12.67
CA ARG A 174 -1.19 15.73 -12.03
C ARG A 174 -2.49 15.72 -12.81
N GLU A 175 -2.40 15.90 -14.11
CA GLU A 175 -3.55 15.90 -15.01
C GLU A 175 -4.26 14.54 -15.05
N PHE A 176 -3.52 13.43 -15.05
CA PHE A 176 -4.06 12.08 -15.09
C PHE A 176 -4.83 11.76 -13.82
N GLY A 177 -4.23 11.99 -12.64
CA GLY A 177 -4.91 11.76 -11.37
C GLY A 177 -6.17 12.63 -11.22
N ARG A 178 -6.10 13.91 -11.58
CA ARG A 178 -7.26 14.81 -11.59
C ARG A 178 -8.34 14.33 -12.56
N PHE A 179 -7.94 13.92 -13.77
CA PHE A 179 -8.86 13.41 -14.78
C PHE A 179 -9.63 12.19 -14.28
N ILE A 180 -8.94 11.22 -13.67
CA ILE A 180 -9.55 10.01 -13.11
C ILE A 180 -10.49 10.33 -11.95
N THR A 181 -10.17 11.34 -11.14
CA THR A 181 -10.93 11.66 -9.92
C THR A 181 -12.06 12.65 -10.11
N THR A 182 -12.08 13.41 -11.21
CA THR A 182 -13.07 14.51 -11.39
C THR A 182 -13.69 14.62 -12.78
N GLU A 183 -13.00 14.20 -13.86
CA GLU A 183 -13.42 14.53 -15.22
C GLU A 183 -14.06 13.33 -15.94
N THR A 184 -13.61 12.11 -15.66
CA THR A 184 -14.16 10.90 -16.28
C THR A 184 -15.44 10.43 -15.56
N LYS A 185 -16.50 10.16 -16.34
CA LYS A 185 -17.80 9.72 -15.79
C LYS A 185 -17.92 8.21 -15.61
N SER A 186 -17.22 7.41 -16.43
CA SER A 186 -17.44 5.96 -16.51
C SER A 186 -16.26 5.11 -16.03
N LYS A 187 -15.06 5.71 -15.93
CA LYS A 187 -13.82 5.01 -15.59
C LYS A 187 -13.05 5.75 -14.51
N GLY A 188 -13.78 6.35 -13.57
CA GLY A 188 -13.23 7.18 -12.50
C GLY A 188 -13.40 6.57 -11.14
N ALA A 189 -12.68 7.12 -10.18
CA ALA A 189 -12.81 6.81 -8.77
C ALA A 189 -12.57 8.09 -7.96
N PRO A 190 -13.21 8.28 -6.79
CA PRO A 190 -13.03 9.52 -6.01
C PRO A 190 -11.57 9.74 -5.58
N LYS A 191 -10.82 8.64 -5.45
CA LYS A 191 -9.38 8.62 -5.18
C LYS A 191 -8.72 7.53 -6.00
N ILE A 192 -7.47 7.76 -6.41
CA ILE A 192 -6.69 6.80 -7.18
C ILE A 192 -5.28 6.71 -6.64
N LEU A 193 -4.76 5.49 -6.54
CA LEU A 193 -3.33 5.21 -6.45
C LEU A 193 -2.85 4.69 -7.80
N PHE A 194 -1.79 5.29 -8.35
CA PHE A 194 -1.17 4.81 -9.58
C PHE A 194 0.35 5.00 -9.58
N THR A 195 1.02 4.33 -10.52
CA THR A 195 2.45 4.49 -10.82
C THR A 195 2.66 4.62 -12.33
N GLN A 196 3.87 5.00 -12.74
CA GLN A 196 4.25 5.12 -14.14
C GLN A 196 5.30 4.07 -14.50
N ILE A 197 5.03 3.33 -15.57
CA ILE A 197 5.98 2.40 -16.17
C ILE A 197 7.06 3.19 -16.92
N ASP A 198 8.32 2.85 -16.70
CA ASP A 198 9.42 3.36 -17.51
C ASP A 198 9.40 2.68 -18.88
N PHE A 199 8.69 3.30 -19.82
CA PHE A 199 8.47 2.78 -21.16
C PHE A 199 8.92 3.78 -22.21
N ASN A 200 9.94 3.41 -22.99
CA ASN A 200 10.40 4.21 -24.11
C ASN A 200 9.66 3.80 -25.39
N ILE A 201 8.75 4.67 -25.83
CA ILE A 201 7.90 4.44 -27.00
C ILE A 201 8.72 4.35 -28.29
N ASP A 202 9.68 5.24 -28.48
CA ASP A 202 10.45 5.27 -29.73
C ASP A 202 11.32 4.02 -29.86
N LYS A 203 11.98 3.62 -28.77
CA LYS A 203 12.71 2.35 -28.69
C LYS A 203 11.81 1.16 -28.97
N PHE A 204 10.59 1.14 -28.41
CA PHE A 204 9.62 0.08 -28.70
C PHE A 204 9.29 -0.03 -30.20
N PHE A 205 9.08 1.09 -30.89
CA PHE A 205 8.80 1.07 -32.34
C PHE A 205 10.04 0.70 -33.17
N GLU A 206 11.22 1.19 -32.78
CA GLU A 206 12.49 0.87 -33.44
C GLU A 206 12.80 -0.62 -33.35
N GLU A 207 12.76 -1.20 -32.14
CA GLU A 207 13.03 -2.62 -31.91
C GLU A 207 12.02 -3.53 -32.59
N ASN A 208 10.81 -3.05 -32.90
CA ASN A 208 9.77 -3.84 -33.56
C ASN A 208 9.63 -3.54 -35.06
N ARG A 209 10.46 -2.67 -35.63
CA ARG A 209 10.42 -2.33 -37.06
C ARG A 209 10.76 -3.57 -37.90
N GLY A 210 9.84 -3.93 -38.80
CA GLY A 210 10.05 -5.04 -39.75
C GLY A 210 9.96 -6.45 -39.15
N LYS A 211 9.67 -6.60 -37.85
CA LYS A 211 9.49 -7.91 -37.22
C LYS A 211 8.15 -8.53 -37.60
N GLY A 212 8.15 -9.84 -37.87
CA GLY A 212 6.91 -10.62 -38.07
C GLY A 212 6.12 -10.83 -36.77
N ILE A 213 6.77 -10.77 -35.61
CA ILE A 213 6.15 -10.85 -34.29
C ILE A 213 6.67 -9.70 -33.42
N ILE A 214 5.76 -8.91 -32.87
CA ILE A 214 6.06 -7.77 -32.01
C ILE A 214 6.30 -8.25 -30.57
N THR A 215 7.29 -7.68 -29.90
CA THR A 215 7.63 -7.92 -28.48
C THR A 215 7.46 -6.65 -27.65
N CYS A 216 7.11 -6.80 -26.37
CA CYS A 216 6.98 -5.68 -25.42
C CYS A 216 7.79 -5.99 -24.15
N GLN A 217 8.44 -4.97 -23.58
CA GLN A 217 9.15 -5.10 -22.31
C GLN A 217 8.22 -5.21 -21.09
N ILE A 218 6.94 -4.84 -21.22
CA ILE A 218 5.95 -5.01 -20.17
C ILE A 218 5.47 -6.47 -20.21
N PRO A 219 5.74 -7.28 -19.16
CA PRO A 219 5.35 -8.68 -19.11
C PRO A 219 3.82 -8.84 -19.13
N ASN A 220 3.35 -9.96 -19.66
CA ASN A 220 1.93 -10.35 -19.70
C ASN A 220 0.98 -9.32 -20.35
N VAL A 221 1.51 -8.42 -21.18
CA VAL A 221 0.73 -7.46 -21.96
C VAL A 221 0.78 -7.82 -23.44
N ASN A 222 -0.35 -7.72 -24.14
CA ASN A 222 -0.39 -7.92 -25.58
C ASN A 222 0.38 -6.79 -26.30
N PRO A 223 1.53 -7.08 -26.96
CA PRO A 223 2.36 -6.07 -27.61
C PRO A 223 1.64 -5.36 -28.77
N TYR A 224 0.74 -6.06 -29.47
CA TYR A 224 -0.07 -5.45 -30.55
C TYR A 224 -1.03 -4.41 -29.99
N ARG A 225 -1.60 -4.67 -28.81
CA ARG A 225 -2.51 -3.74 -28.14
C ARG A 225 -1.78 -2.49 -27.65
N VAL A 226 -0.55 -2.65 -27.14
CA VAL A 226 0.33 -1.51 -26.78
C VAL A 226 0.56 -0.63 -28.00
N LYS A 227 0.99 -1.23 -29.12
CA LYS A 227 1.22 -0.51 -30.38
C LYS A 227 -0.02 0.25 -30.85
N GLU A 228 -1.16 -0.44 -30.93
CA GLU A 228 -2.43 0.13 -31.37
C GLU A 228 -2.84 1.33 -30.50
N CYS A 229 -2.78 1.19 -29.17
CA CYS A 229 -3.09 2.28 -28.23
C CYS A 229 -2.20 3.51 -28.48
N ILE A 230 -0.89 3.30 -28.63
CA ILE A 230 0.05 4.41 -28.84
C ILE A 230 -0.20 5.08 -30.20
N GLU A 231 -0.37 4.31 -31.27
CA GLU A 231 -0.68 4.86 -32.60
C GLU A 231 -2.01 5.61 -32.61
N GLU A 232 -3.02 5.12 -31.90
CA GLU A 232 -4.31 5.79 -31.79
C GLU A 232 -4.20 7.12 -31.04
N LEU A 233 -3.48 7.16 -29.91
CA LEU A 233 -3.22 8.41 -29.17
C LEU A 233 -2.41 9.41 -29.99
N LYS A 234 -1.46 8.95 -30.83
CA LYS A 234 -0.71 9.81 -31.76
C LYS A 234 -1.61 10.38 -32.88
N ARG A 235 -2.55 9.58 -33.39
CA ARG A 235 -3.42 9.95 -34.53
C ARG A 235 -4.60 10.83 -34.12
N HIS A 236 -5.05 10.71 -32.87
CA HIS A 236 -6.26 11.35 -32.36
C HIS A 236 -5.95 12.19 -31.11
N PRO A 237 -5.46 13.43 -31.26
CA PRO A 237 -5.08 14.29 -30.14
C PRO A 237 -6.23 14.60 -29.17
N GLU A 238 -7.48 14.48 -29.61
CA GLU A 238 -8.68 14.60 -28.76
C GLU A 238 -8.84 13.46 -27.76
N LYS A 239 -8.16 12.32 -27.98
CA LYS A 239 -8.19 11.16 -27.09
C LYS A 239 -7.06 11.27 -26.08
N LEU A 240 -7.41 11.46 -24.82
CA LEU A 240 -6.44 11.71 -23.74
C LEU A 240 -5.93 10.43 -23.07
N THR A 241 -6.69 9.32 -23.18
CA THR A 241 -6.38 8.05 -22.50
C THR A 241 -6.83 6.84 -23.32
N LYS A 242 -6.08 5.74 -23.25
CA LYS A 242 -6.44 4.45 -23.81
C LYS A 242 -6.06 3.30 -22.88
N THR A 243 -7.04 2.46 -22.55
CA THR A 243 -6.80 1.21 -21.81
C THR A 243 -6.00 0.25 -22.68
N ILE A 244 -4.80 -0.10 -22.23
CA ILE A 244 -3.90 -1.10 -22.84
C ILE A 244 -4.31 -2.50 -22.39
N SER A 245 -4.47 -2.72 -21.08
CA SER A 245 -4.94 -3.99 -20.53
C SER A 245 -5.78 -3.78 -19.28
N LEU A 246 -6.64 -4.75 -19.01
CA LEU A 246 -7.39 -4.87 -17.76
C LEU A 246 -6.56 -5.70 -16.77
N GLY A 247 -6.62 -5.35 -15.49
CA GLY A 247 -5.81 -5.95 -14.45
C GLY A 247 -4.48 -5.24 -14.24
N SER A 248 -3.91 -5.48 -13.07
CA SER A 248 -2.66 -4.90 -12.63
C SER A 248 -1.46 -5.72 -13.06
N VAL A 249 -0.49 -5.11 -13.77
CA VAL A 249 0.80 -5.77 -14.10
C VAL A 249 1.77 -5.78 -12.92
N MET A 250 1.38 -5.20 -11.77
CA MET A 250 2.23 -5.07 -10.58
C MET A 250 2.71 -6.42 -10.04
N LYS A 251 1.99 -7.51 -10.31
CA LYS A 251 2.42 -8.86 -9.90
C LYS A 251 3.70 -9.24 -10.64
N GLU A 252 3.76 -8.97 -11.93
CA GLU A 252 4.80 -9.43 -12.82
C GLU A 252 5.96 -8.45 -12.99
N ILE A 253 5.69 -7.14 -13.02
CA ILE A 253 6.76 -6.16 -13.24
C ILE A 253 7.69 -6.08 -12.04
N SER A 254 9.00 -5.99 -12.29
CA SER A 254 9.95 -5.55 -11.27
C SER A 254 9.67 -4.08 -10.93
N PHE A 255 9.90 -3.69 -9.67
CA PHE A 255 9.87 -2.29 -9.26
C PHE A 255 10.92 -1.44 -10.01
N SER A 256 11.95 -2.05 -10.61
CA SER A 256 12.92 -1.35 -11.48
C SER A 256 12.31 -0.87 -12.81
N LEU A 257 11.14 -1.37 -13.21
CA LEU A 257 10.40 -0.86 -14.37
C LEU A 257 9.53 0.34 -14.03
N LEU A 258 9.62 0.89 -12.81
CA LEU A 258 8.91 2.10 -12.40
C LEU A 258 9.80 3.32 -12.51
N LYS A 259 9.30 4.38 -13.14
CA LYS A 259 10.15 5.53 -13.48
C LYS A 259 10.36 6.51 -12.31
N HIS A 260 9.29 6.84 -11.58
CA HIS A 260 9.32 7.96 -10.64
C HIS A 260 8.89 7.60 -9.23
N GLY A 261 7.84 6.78 -9.08
CA GLY A 261 7.21 6.55 -7.78
C GLY A 261 5.72 6.30 -7.89
N PHE A 262 5.01 6.61 -6.80
CA PHE A 262 3.59 6.36 -6.62
C PHE A 262 2.85 7.65 -6.27
N TRP A 263 1.68 7.85 -6.85
CA TRP A 263 0.83 9.00 -6.59
C TRP A 263 -0.52 8.55 -6.05
N PHE A 264 -0.92 9.13 -4.93
CA PHE A 264 -2.30 9.21 -4.52
C PHE A 264 -2.87 10.55 -4.97
N VAL A 265 -4.04 10.53 -5.59
CA VAL A 265 -4.71 11.75 -6.03
C VAL A 265 -6.17 11.73 -5.60
N GLU A 266 -6.64 12.88 -5.10
CA GLU A 266 -8.03 13.20 -4.81
C GLU A 266 -8.31 14.60 -5.33
N LYS A 267 -9.05 14.72 -6.45
CA LYS A 267 -9.32 16.01 -7.08
C LYS A 267 -8.01 16.75 -7.40
N ASP A 268 -7.75 17.87 -6.73
CA ASP A 268 -6.55 18.68 -6.88
C ASP A 268 -5.48 18.36 -5.81
N GLU A 269 -5.79 17.51 -4.83
CA GLU A 269 -4.83 17.05 -3.82
C GLU A 269 -4.00 15.87 -4.35
N MET A 270 -2.70 15.90 -4.06
CA MET A 270 -1.76 14.86 -4.48
C MET A 270 -0.75 14.56 -3.37
N VAL A 271 -0.52 13.27 -3.14
CA VAL A 271 0.60 12.77 -2.33
C VAL A 271 1.50 11.92 -3.22
N PHE A 272 2.80 12.21 -3.20
CA PHE A 272 3.79 11.51 -4.01
C PHE A 272 4.83 10.80 -3.15
N TYR A 273 5.12 9.55 -3.51
CA TYR A 273 6.14 8.70 -2.92
C TYR A 273 7.20 8.37 -3.99
N PRO A 274 8.33 9.08 -4.04
CA PRO A 274 9.38 8.83 -5.01
C PRO A 274 10.03 7.47 -4.80
N MET A 275 10.42 6.82 -5.91
CA MET A 275 11.40 5.74 -5.88
C MET A 275 12.76 6.30 -5.41
N PRO A 276 13.55 5.56 -4.62
CA PRO A 276 14.90 5.97 -4.28
C PRO A 276 15.78 6.06 -5.54
N THR A 277 16.82 6.87 -5.48
CA THR A 277 17.81 6.94 -6.56
C THR A 277 18.58 5.62 -6.68
N ILE A 278 19.25 5.40 -7.83
CA ILE A 278 20.12 4.23 -8.01
C ILE A 278 21.19 4.18 -6.91
N GLU A 279 21.78 5.33 -6.57
CA GLU A 279 22.76 5.43 -5.48
C GLU A 279 22.17 5.01 -4.13
N GLU A 280 20.97 5.46 -3.78
CA GLU A 280 20.28 5.05 -2.54
C GLU A 280 19.95 3.56 -2.55
N LEU A 281 19.55 3.01 -3.71
CA LEU A 281 19.29 1.59 -3.89
C LEU A 281 20.55 0.74 -3.70
N GLU A 282 21.69 1.19 -4.23
CA GLU A 282 22.96 0.48 -4.13
C GLU A 282 23.64 0.59 -2.77
N THR A 283 23.37 1.66 -2.01
CA THR A 283 24.01 1.93 -0.72
C THR A 283 23.10 1.61 0.45
N LYS A 284 22.04 2.40 0.64
CA LYS A 284 21.12 2.34 1.78
C LYS A 284 20.18 1.15 1.71
N TYR A 285 19.73 0.80 0.51
CA TYR A 285 18.76 -0.26 0.28
C TYR A 285 19.35 -1.44 -0.49
N PHE A 286 20.66 -1.68 -0.37
CA PHE A 286 21.39 -2.71 -1.14
C PHE A 286 20.74 -4.09 -1.06
N TYR A 287 20.27 -4.50 0.12
CA TYR A 287 19.59 -5.78 0.27
C TYR A 287 18.26 -5.80 -0.50
N TRP A 288 17.48 -4.73 -0.49
CA TRP A 288 16.29 -4.65 -1.33
C TRP A 288 16.65 -4.59 -2.83
N TRP A 289 17.72 -3.90 -3.21
CA TRP A 289 18.16 -3.79 -4.61
C TRP A 289 18.70 -5.10 -5.20
N LYS A 290 19.57 -5.81 -4.47
CA LYS A 290 20.26 -7.01 -4.95
C LYS A 290 19.33 -8.16 -5.30
N TYR A 291 18.21 -8.31 -4.58
CA TYR A 291 17.22 -9.34 -4.87
C TYR A 291 16.11 -8.82 -5.81
N SER A 292 16.45 -8.02 -6.81
CA SER A 292 15.52 -7.42 -7.80
C SER A 292 15.12 -8.36 -8.95
N ALA A 293 15.64 -9.60 -8.97
CA ALA A 293 15.48 -10.54 -10.08
C ALA A 293 14.23 -11.46 -10.02
N SER A 294 13.17 -11.06 -9.32
CA SER A 294 11.88 -11.80 -9.30
C SER A 294 10.68 -10.90 -9.11
#